data_AF-A0A3G2C7S1-F1
#
_entry.id   AF-A0A3G2C7S1-F1
#
_cell.length_a   1.000
_cell.length_b   1.000
_cell.length_c   1.000
_cell.angle_alpha   90.00
_cell.angle_beta   90.00
_cell.angle_gamma   90.00
#
_symmetry.space_group_name_H-M   'P 1'
#
loop_
_entity.id
_entity.type
_entity.pdbx_description
1 polymer ?
#
loop_
_entity_poly.entity_id
_entity_poly.type
_entity_poly.pdbx_seq_one_letter_code
_entity_poly.pdbx_strand_id
1 'polypeptide(L)'
;MDKVISRRDFIVGGGVFGASMAAVGLAGCAPSNAGLPSTDTDASGTSTHKGADRPLSSRLVEVDEGDVARTEECDVVVCGSGSAGTYAAIRAAELGARVIWLEKTSLKGGTSTITEGTLAYNTQEQLDAQGPTDLQAEFEAYMQWHNWGAYAPGIWCYLDNSGEALDWAISHGASMSTGGQGALLSCFDEAG
;
A
#
# COMPACT_ATOMS: atom_id res chain seq x y z
N MET A 1 10.03 21.48 25.38
CA MET A 1 10.14 20.15 26.01
C MET A 1 9.46 19.22 25.02
N ASP A 2 10.24 18.73 24.06
CA ASP A 2 9.68 18.10 22.88
C ASP A 2 9.59 16.61 23.17
N LYS A 3 8.36 16.12 23.32
CA LYS A 3 8.11 14.73 23.66
C LYS A 3 8.14 13.92 22.38
N VAL A 4 9.26 13.23 22.13
CA VAL A 4 9.39 12.25 21.05
C VAL A 4 8.39 11.12 21.31
N ILE A 5 7.39 10.99 20.45
CA ILE A 5 6.41 9.88 20.53
C ILE A 5 7.06 8.65 19.89
N SER A 6 7.17 7.56 20.65
CA SER A 6 7.71 6.30 20.16
C SER A 6 6.67 5.54 19.33
N ARG A 7 7.12 4.67 18.41
CA ARG A 7 6.26 3.73 17.65
C ARG A 7 5.39 2.87 18.57
N ARG A 8 5.85 2.59 19.81
CA ARG A 8 5.07 1.88 20.82
C ARG A 8 3.95 2.73 21.40
N ASP A 9 4.17 4.02 21.61
CA ASP A 9 3.17 4.94 22.16
C ASP A 9 2.02 5.17 21.16
N PHE A 10 2.31 5.12 19.86
CA PHE A 10 1.28 5.19 18.81
C PHE A 10 0.35 3.96 18.82
N ILE A 11 0.92 2.75 18.93
CA ILE A 11 0.15 1.50 18.95
C ILE A 11 -0.68 1.38 20.25
N VAL A 12 -0.12 1.78 21.38
CA VAL A 12 -0.83 1.78 22.67
C VAL A 12 -1.89 2.90 22.72
N GLY A 13 -1.59 4.07 22.15
CA GLY A 13 -2.53 5.20 22.08
C GLY A 13 -3.73 4.95 21.17
N GLY A 14 -3.56 4.18 20.08
CA GLY A 14 -4.65 3.80 19.18
C GLY A 14 -5.68 2.84 19.79
N GLY A 15 -5.30 2.08 20.84
CA GLY A 15 -6.19 1.15 21.52
C GLY A 15 -7.14 1.79 22.54
N VAL A 16 -6.85 3.02 22.99
CA VAL A 16 -7.57 3.66 24.11
C VAL A 16 -8.71 4.58 23.67
N PHE A 17 -8.77 5.00 22.40
CA PHE A 17 -9.84 5.87 21.90
C PHE A 17 -11.13 5.14 21.44
N GLY A 18 -11.16 3.80 21.50
CA GLY A 18 -12.33 2.99 21.12
C GLY A 18 -13.24 2.55 22.28
N ALA A 19 -12.96 2.93 23.52
CA ALA A 19 -13.66 2.41 24.69
C ALA A 19 -14.27 3.52 25.56
N SER A 20 -15.24 4.25 25.03
CA SER A 20 -16.21 4.94 25.89
C SER A 20 -17.59 4.98 25.22
N MET A 21 -18.57 4.44 25.94
CA MET A 21 -20.01 4.31 25.65
C MET A 21 -20.50 3.11 24.83
N ALA A 22 -20.52 1.94 25.46
CA ALA A 22 -21.64 0.99 25.36
C ALA A 22 -21.57 -0.06 26.50
N ALA A 23 -21.86 0.35 27.73
CA ALA A 23 -22.25 -0.59 28.77
C ALA A 23 -23.78 -0.68 28.77
N VAL A 24 -24.32 -1.86 28.44
CA VAL A 24 -25.53 -2.53 28.99
C VAL A 24 -26.04 -3.51 27.93
N GLY A 25 -25.89 -4.82 28.18
CA GLY A 25 -26.70 -5.85 27.51
C GLY A 25 -26.01 -7.18 27.19
N LEU A 26 -26.32 -8.18 28.03
CA LEU A 26 -26.14 -9.64 27.90
C LEU A 26 -24.74 -10.25 28.07
N ALA A 27 -24.65 -11.01 29.16
CA ALA A 27 -23.56 -11.87 29.58
C ALA A 27 -23.19 -12.95 28.53
N GLY A 28 -21.89 -13.09 28.28
CA GLY A 28 -21.33 -14.20 27.52
C GLY A 28 -19.80 -14.13 27.45
N CYS A 29 -19.13 -14.95 28.27
CA CYS A 29 -17.69 -15.27 28.25
C CYS A 29 -16.70 -14.13 28.60
N ALA A 30 -16.55 -13.85 29.90
CA ALA A 30 -15.33 -13.26 30.44
C ALA A 30 -14.20 -14.32 30.44
N PRO A 31 -12.95 -13.98 30.06
CA PRO A 31 -11.80 -14.75 30.52
C PRO A 31 -11.59 -14.44 32.00
N SER A 32 -11.60 -15.47 32.82
CA SER A 32 -11.29 -15.39 34.25
C SER A 32 -9.89 -14.82 34.44
N ASN A 33 -9.78 -13.74 35.23
CA ASN A 33 -8.51 -13.31 35.82
C ASN A 33 -7.99 -14.41 36.74
N ALA A 34 -7.20 -15.33 36.19
CA ALA A 34 -6.24 -16.11 36.95
C ALA A 34 -4.90 -15.39 36.79
N GLY A 35 -4.44 -14.74 37.85
CA GLY A 35 -3.06 -14.26 37.92
C GLY A 35 -2.09 -15.40 37.64
N LEU A 36 -1.16 -15.16 36.74
CA LEU A 36 -0.02 -16.03 36.45
C LEU A 36 1.25 -15.17 36.53
N PRO A 37 2.37 -15.79 36.91
CA PRO A 37 3.36 -15.21 37.81
C PRO A 37 4.32 -14.28 37.06
N SER A 38 4.81 -13.28 37.78
CA SER A 38 6.09 -12.63 37.47
C SER A 38 7.21 -13.67 37.62
N THR A 39 7.52 -14.36 36.53
CA THR A 39 8.82 -15.00 36.37
C THR A 39 9.76 -13.97 35.75
N ASP A 40 10.59 -13.37 36.60
CA ASP A 40 11.91 -12.90 36.17
C ASP A 40 12.63 -14.12 35.60
N THR A 41 12.64 -14.22 34.28
CA THR A 41 13.49 -15.14 33.55
C THR A 41 14.28 -14.27 32.60
N ASP A 42 15.56 -14.09 32.92
CA ASP A 42 16.57 -13.63 31.98
C ASP A 42 16.48 -14.50 30.74
N ALA A 43 15.78 -13.99 29.72
CA ALA A 43 15.74 -14.60 28.40
C ALA A 43 17.00 -14.20 27.63
N SER A 44 18.17 -14.57 28.17
CA SER A 44 19.40 -14.79 27.39
C SER A 44 19.29 -16.11 26.59
N GLY A 45 18.11 -16.41 26.07
CA GLY A 45 17.85 -17.55 25.21
C GLY A 45 18.04 -17.10 23.77
N THR A 46 19.14 -17.52 23.16
CA THR A 46 19.42 -17.38 21.72
C THR A 46 18.17 -17.70 20.91
N SER A 47 17.60 -16.69 20.24
CA SER A 47 16.51 -16.81 19.27
C SER A 47 16.97 -17.75 18.15
N THR A 48 16.69 -19.04 18.29
CA THR A 48 16.83 -19.99 17.19
C THR A 48 15.71 -19.71 16.20
N HIS A 49 16.03 -18.85 15.23
CA HIS A 49 15.33 -18.53 13.98
C HIS A 49 14.00 -19.27 13.73
N LYS A 50 12.90 -18.80 14.31
CA LYS A 50 11.55 -19.21 13.91
C LYS A 50 11.35 -18.84 12.43
N GLY A 51 11.29 -19.84 11.54
CA GLY A 51 11.04 -19.64 10.12
C GLY A 51 12.27 -19.75 9.21
N ALA A 52 13.40 -20.29 9.69
CA ALA A 52 14.62 -20.55 8.91
C ALA A 52 14.44 -21.47 7.68
N ASP A 53 13.28 -22.11 7.52
CA ASP A 53 12.95 -22.95 6.36
C ASP A 53 12.08 -22.24 5.31
N ARG A 54 11.55 -21.05 5.63
CA ARG A 54 10.70 -20.28 4.70
C ARG A 54 11.56 -19.54 3.67
N PRO A 55 11.10 -19.22 2.46
CA PRO A 55 11.86 -18.33 1.57
C PRO A 55 12.07 -16.96 2.24
N LEU A 56 13.23 -16.32 2.01
CA LEU A 56 13.62 -15.05 2.64
C LEU A 56 12.53 -13.98 2.51
N SER A 57 11.79 -13.98 1.39
CA SER A 57 10.66 -13.10 1.11
C SER A 57 9.49 -13.19 2.09
N SER A 58 9.44 -14.22 2.93
CA SER A 58 8.33 -14.52 3.84
C SER A 58 8.78 -14.75 5.29
N ARG A 59 10.05 -14.43 5.59
CA ARG A 59 10.59 -14.42 6.95
C ARG A 59 10.46 -13.03 7.52
N LEU A 60 10.04 -12.94 8.78
CA LEU A 60 10.33 -11.76 9.58
C LEU A 60 11.82 -11.87 9.91
N VAL A 61 12.62 -10.98 9.34
CA VAL A 61 14.04 -10.88 9.66
C VAL A 61 14.15 -10.07 10.95
N GLU A 62 14.64 -10.70 12.02
CA GLU A 62 15.11 -9.94 13.18
C GLU A 62 16.39 -9.22 12.75
N VAL A 63 16.37 -7.89 12.76
CA VAL A 63 17.51 -7.05 12.44
C VAL A 63 18.10 -6.58 13.76
N ASP A 64 19.35 -6.93 14.03
CA ASP A 64 20.10 -6.38 15.16
C ASP A 64 20.51 -4.95 14.84
N GLU A 65 20.41 -4.03 15.80
CA GLU A 65 20.83 -2.63 15.59
C GLU A 65 22.33 -2.53 15.24
N GLY A 66 23.15 -3.48 15.71
CA GLY A 66 24.56 -3.59 15.37
C GLY A 66 24.84 -3.99 13.92
N ASP A 67 23.86 -4.59 13.21
CA ASP A 67 23.98 -4.94 11.79
C ASP A 67 23.62 -3.78 10.85
N VAL A 68 23.14 -2.66 11.39
CA VAL A 68 22.72 -1.50 10.60
C VAL A 68 23.96 -0.73 10.11
N ALA A 69 24.30 -0.92 8.83
CA ALA A 69 25.44 -0.24 8.23
C ALA A 69 25.25 1.27 8.02
N ARG A 70 23.99 1.74 7.87
CA ARG A 70 23.66 3.15 7.62
C ARG A 70 22.21 3.45 7.96
N THR A 71 21.98 4.67 8.46
CA THR A 71 20.66 5.24 8.68
C THR A 71 20.49 6.49 7.83
N GLU A 72 19.31 6.66 7.24
CA GLU A 72 18.96 7.82 6.43
C GLU A 72 17.62 8.37 6.88
N GLU A 73 17.56 9.69 7.04
CA GLU A 73 16.34 10.42 7.36
C GLU A 73 15.59 10.80 6.08
N CYS A 74 14.27 10.84 6.11
CA CYS A 74 13.43 11.34 5.03
C CYS A 74 12.00 11.56 5.53
N ASP A 75 11.19 12.28 4.76
CA ASP A 75 9.78 12.45 5.09
C ASP A 75 8.96 11.22 4.69
N VAL A 76 9.30 10.62 3.54
CA VAL A 76 8.59 9.44 3.00
C VAL A 76 9.60 8.43 2.47
N VAL A 77 9.45 7.17 2.88
CA VAL A 77 10.11 6.01 2.24
C VAL A 77 9.08 5.28 1.38
N VAL A 78 9.39 5.10 0.10
CA VAL A 78 8.59 4.28 -0.83
C VAL A 78 9.32 2.97 -1.09
N CYS A 79 8.65 1.85 -0.83
CA CYS A 79 9.20 0.50 -1.00
C CYS A 79 8.61 -0.17 -2.24
N GLY A 80 9.43 -0.30 -3.29
CA GLY A 80 9.08 -0.90 -4.57
C GLY A 80 8.95 0.15 -5.67
N SER A 81 9.45 -0.18 -6.85
CA SER A 81 9.48 0.73 -8.01
C SER A 81 8.48 0.38 -9.13
N GLY A 82 7.47 -0.43 -8.82
CA GLY A 82 6.33 -0.64 -9.73
C GLY A 82 5.43 0.59 -9.82
N SER A 83 4.37 0.51 -10.65
CA SER A 83 3.48 1.64 -10.96
C SER A 83 3.03 2.40 -9.71
N ALA A 84 2.51 1.70 -8.70
CA ALA A 84 2.06 2.34 -7.46
C ALA A 84 3.18 3.09 -6.71
N GLY A 85 4.38 2.49 -6.63
CA GLY A 85 5.52 3.11 -5.98
C GLY A 85 6.07 4.31 -6.75
N THR A 86 6.13 4.22 -8.08
CA THR A 86 6.52 5.34 -8.95
C THR A 86 5.59 6.53 -8.78
N TYR A 87 4.27 6.33 -8.85
CA TYR A 87 3.29 7.39 -8.65
C TYR A 87 3.42 8.01 -7.25
N ALA A 88 3.52 7.18 -6.21
CA ALA A 88 3.66 7.66 -4.84
C ALA A 88 4.95 8.47 -4.63
N ALA A 89 6.08 8.00 -5.15
CA ALA A 89 7.37 8.65 -4.99
C ALA A 89 7.43 10.00 -5.69
N ILE A 90 6.97 10.05 -6.95
CA ILE A 90 6.96 11.30 -7.73
C ILE A 90 5.97 12.29 -7.10
N ARG A 91 4.75 11.85 -6.80
CA ARG A 91 3.74 12.75 -6.23
C ARG A 91 4.15 13.31 -4.87
N ALA A 92 4.76 12.49 -4.00
CA ALA A 92 5.28 12.96 -2.73
C ALA A 92 6.41 13.99 -2.93
N ALA A 93 7.32 13.76 -3.89
CA ALA A 93 8.39 14.70 -4.21
C ALA A 93 7.86 16.03 -4.77
N GLU A 94 6.85 16.01 -5.64
CA GLU A 94 6.17 17.22 -6.14
C GLU A 94 5.52 18.05 -5.04
N LEU A 95 5.00 17.38 -4.01
CA LEU A 95 4.44 18.01 -2.81
C LEU A 95 5.51 18.52 -1.83
N GLY A 96 6.80 18.40 -2.20
CA GLY A 96 7.93 18.94 -1.45
C GLY A 96 8.54 17.99 -0.42
N ALA A 97 8.12 16.73 -0.37
CA ALA A 97 8.70 15.75 0.54
C ALA A 97 10.10 15.31 0.10
N ARG A 98 11.03 15.12 1.05
CA ARG A 98 12.25 14.36 0.83
C ARG A 98 11.88 12.88 0.77
N VAL A 99 11.94 12.29 -0.43
CA VAL A 99 11.56 10.90 -0.66
C VAL A 99 12.79 10.00 -0.80
N ILE A 100 12.81 8.88 -0.09
CA ILE A 100 13.71 7.75 -0.37
C ILE A 100 12.90 6.66 -1.07
N TRP A 101 13.31 6.30 -2.29
CA TRP A 101 12.63 5.30 -3.10
C TRP A 101 13.51 4.05 -3.26
N LEU A 102 13.02 2.91 -2.77
CA LEU A 102 13.75 1.66 -2.70
C LEU A 102 13.22 0.62 -3.70
N GLU A 103 14.11 -0.13 -4.32
CA GLU A 103 13.78 -1.28 -5.16
C GLU A 103 14.69 -2.45 -4.75
N LYS A 104 14.11 -3.64 -4.57
CA LYS A 104 14.86 -4.81 -4.10
C LYS A 104 15.64 -5.48 -5.23
N THR A 105 15.20 -5.29 -6.47
CA THR A 105 15.82 -5.87 -7.66
C THR A 105 16.79 -4.88 -8.31
N SER A 106 17.56 -5.35 -9.29
CA SER A 106 18.45 -4.50 -10.07
C SER A 106 17.74 -3.66 -11.12
N LEU A 107 16.45 -3.92 -11.37
CA LEU A 107 15.65 -3.27 -12.40
C LEU A 107 14.45 -2.58 -11.78
N LYS A 108 14.04 -1.45 -12.36
CA LYS A 108 12.85 -0.74 -11.90
C LYS A 108 11.58 -1.39 -12.44
N GLY A 109 10.42 -1.06 -11.88
CA GLY A 109 9.11 -1.36 -12.47
C GLY A 109 8.45 -2.66 -12.01
N GLY A 110 9.21 -3.67 -11.58
CA GLY A 110 8.61 -4.94 -11.12
C GLY A 110 7.67 -5.55 -12.16
N THR A 111 6.50 -6.04 -11.75
CA THR A 111 5.49 -6.60 -12.68
C THR A 111 4.88 -5.58 -13.63
N SER A 112 4.99 -4.28 -13.34
CA SER A 112 4.52 -3.23 -14.24
C SER A 112 5.27 -3.22 -15.57
N THR A 113 6.51 -3.73 -15.60
CA THR A 113 7.32 -3.84 -16.84
C THR A 113 6.76 -4.82 -17.87
N ILE A 114 5.93 -5.77 -17.43
CA ILE A 114 5.31 -6.78 -18.31
C ILE A 114 3.80 -6.60 -18.42
N THR A 115 3.28 -5.49 -17.91
CA THR A 115 1.84 -5.19 -17.99
C THR A 115 1.52 -4.69 -19.39
N GLU A 116 0.67 -5.43 -20.11
CA GLU A 116 0.32 -5.11 -21.50
C GLU A 116 -0.64 -3.92 -21.60
N GLY A 117 -1.41 -3.63 -20.55
CA GLY A 117 -2.26 -2.46 -20.54
C GLY A 117 -2.76 -2.03 -19.16
N THR A 118 -3.17 -0.77 -19.09
CA THR A 118 -3.82 -0.15 -17.93
C THR A 118 -5.25 0.19 -18.30
N LEU A 119 -6.15 -0.04 -17.35
CA LEU A 119 -7.50 0.48 -17.40
C LEU A 119 -7.57 1.76 -16.56
N ALA A 120 -8.31 2.74 -17.05
CA ALA A 120 -8.69 3.92 -16.30
C ALA A 120 -10.05 4.39 -16.79
N TYR A 121 -10.77 5.08 -15.91
CA TYR A 121 -12.10 5.59 -16.18
C TYR A 121 -12.09 7.09 -16.21
N ASN A 122 -12.80 7.66 -17.19
CA ASN A 122 -12.95 9.10 -17.37
C ASN A 122 -11.60 9.83 -17.53
N THR A 123 -10.65 9.25 -18.28
CA THR A 123 -9.52 10.03 -18.80
C THR A 123 -10.04 11.14 -19.69
N GLN A 124 -9.29 12.23 -19.84
CA GLN A 124 -9.70 13.34 -20.72
C GLN A 124 -9.99 12.86 -22.15
N GLU A 125 -9.18 11.94 -22.67
CA GLU A 125 -9.40 11.32 -23.99
C GLU A 125 -10.74 10.57 -24.06
N GLN A 126 -11.08 9.76 -23.04
CA GLN A 126 -12.36 9.05 -22.99
C GLN A 126 -13.54 10.02 -22.90
N LEU A 127 -13.42 11.06 -22.06
CA LEU A 127 -14.45 12.08 -21.90
C LEU A 127 -14.72 12.81 -23.23
N ASP A 128 -13.66 13.15 -23.96
CA ASP A 128 -13.76 13.83 -25.26
C ASP A 128 -14.36 12.92 -26.35
N ALA A 129 -14.07 11.63 -26.31
CA ALA A 129 -14.50 10.67 -27.33
C ALA A 129 -15.94 10.16 -27.13
N GLN A 130 -16.34 9.85 -25.90
CA GLN A 130 -17.59 9.15 -25.59
C GLN A 130 -18.36 9.72 -24.39
N GLY A 131 -17.82 10.71 -23.68
CA GLY A 131 -18.41 11.26 -22.46
C GLY A 131 -18.13 10.42 -21.21
N PRO A 132 -18.75 10.76 -20.08
CA PRO A 132 -18.50 10.09 -18.80
C PRO A 132 -19.05 8.66 -18.78
N THR A 133 -18.28 7.74 -18.21
CA THR A 133 -18.68 6.36 -17.93
C THR A 133 -19.69 6.30 -16.78
N ASP A 134 -20.62 5.35 -16.84
CA ASP A 134 -21.50 5.00 -15.72
C ASP A 134 -20.72 4.23 -14.64
N LEU A 135 -20.10 4.98 -13.72
CA LEU A 135 -19.26 4.40 -12.66
C LEU A 135 -20.04 3.49 -11.70
N GLN A 136 -21.36 3.69 -11.55
CA GLN A 136 -22.18 2.81 -10.71
C GLN A 136 -22.31 1.43 -11.36
N ALA A 137 -22.55 1.38 -12.68
CA ALA A 137 -22.59 0.13 -13.41
C ALA A 137 -21.24 -0.59 -13.38
N GLU A 138 -20.13 0.15 -13.54
CA GLU A 138 -18.77 -0.43 -13.46
C GLU A 138 -18.46 -0.96 -12.05
N PHE A 139 -18.83 -0.22 -11.00
CA PHE A 139 -18.70 -0.68 -9.63
C PHE A 139 -19.45 -2.00 -9.41
N GLU A 140 -20.71 -2.08 -9.85
CA GLU A 140 -21.50 -3.29 -9.73
C GLU A 140 -20.90 -4.46 -10.52
N ALA A 141 -20.37 -4.21 -11.72
CA ALA A 141 -19.67 -5.20 -12.53
C ALA A 141 -18.42 -5.73 -11.81
N TYR A 142 -17.59 -4.83 -11.26
CA TYR A 142 -16.41 -5.21 -10.47
C TYR A 142 -16.78 -6.05 -9.25
N MET A 143 -17.77 -5.60 -8.48
CA MET A 143 -18.20 -6.30 -7.27
C MET A 143 -18.77 -7.68 -7.63
N GLN A 144 -19.60 -7.79 -8.66
CA GLN A 144 -20.13 -9.06 -9.14
C GLN A 144 -19.02 -10.02 -9.58
N TRP A 145 -18.04 -9.55 -10.36
CA TRP A 145 -16.90 -10.36 -10.80
C TRP A 145 -16.11 -10.95 -9.62
N HIS A 146 -16.01 -10.19 -8.53
CA HIS A 146 -15.33 -10.61 -7.31
C HIS A 146 -16.26 -11.30 -6.30
N ASN A 147 -17.45 -11.75 -6.71
CA ASN A 147 -18.46 -12.35 -5.83
C ASN A 147 -18.76 -11.52 -4.58
N TRP A 148 -18.73 -10.19 -4.74
CA TRP A 148 -18.89 -9.19 -3.68
C TRP A 148 -17.84 -9.27 -2.55
N GLY A 149 -16.73 -9.96 -2.77
CA GLY A 149 -15.62 -10.09 -1.81
C GLY A 149 -14.55 -8.99 -1.94
N ALA A 150 -14.63 -8.13 -2.96
CA ALA A 150 -13.71 -7.01 -3.11
C ALA A 150 -13.94 -5.92 -2.06
N TYR A 151 -12.88 -5.21 -1.70
CA TYR A 151 -12.96 -4.08 -0.77
C TYR A 151 -13.56 -2.86 -1.49
N ALA A 152 -14.86 -2.65 -1.32
CA ALA A 152 -15.63 -1.62 -2.03
C ALA A 152 -15.02 -0.21 -1.97
N PRO A 153 -14.52 0.31 -0.83
CA PRO A 153 -13.90 1.64 -0.81
C PRO A 153 -12.64 1.74 -1.68
N GLY A 154 -11.90 0.65 -1.84
CA GLY A 154 -10.75 0.59 -2.74
C GLY A 154 -11.17 0.64 -4.21
N ILE A 155 -12.27 -0.02 -4.56
CA ILE A 155 -12.83 0.03 -5.92
C ILE A 155 -13.32 1.45 -6.23
N TRP A 156 -14.07 2.10 -5.33
CA TRP A 156 -14.49 3.49 -5.51
C TRP A 156 -13.32 4.44 -5.67
N CYS A 157 -12.30 4.32 -4.81
CA CYS A 157 -11.07 5.10 -4.95
C CYS A 157 -10.45 4.97 -6.35
N TYR A 158 -10.43 3.76 -6.90
CA TYR A 158 -9.90 3.55 -8.25
C TYR A 158 -10.81 4.14 -9.35
N LEU A 159 -12.13 3.90 -9.28
CA LEU A 159 -13.09 4.42 -10.26
C LEU A 159 -13.09 5.96 -10.30
N ASP A 160 -13.00 6.60 -9.14
CA ASP A 160 -13.05 8.06 -9.02
C ASP A 160 -11.76 8.76 -9.47
N ASN A 161 -10.60 8.10 -9.36
CA ASN A 161 -9.30 8.76 -9.50
C ASN A 161 -8.44 8.23 -10.67
N SER A 162 -8.77 7.07 -11.26
CA SER A 162 -7.90 6.42 -12.24
C SER A 162 -7.68 7.25 -13.52
N GLY A 163 -8.70 7.94 -14.01
CA GLY A 163 -8.60 8.83 -15.17
C GLY A 163 -7.59 9.96 -14.94
N GLU A 164 -7.81 10.73 -13.87
CA GLU A 164 -6.94 11.86 -13.51
C GLU A 164 -5.50 11.40 -13.24
N ALA A 165 -5.32 10.27 -12.55
CA ALA A 165 -3.99 9.72 -12.29
C ALA A 165 -3.26 9.41 -13.61
N LEU A 166 -3.98 8.88 -14.60
CA LEU A 166 -3.38 8.51 -15.87
C LEU A 166 -3.05 9.71 -16.73
N ASP A 167 -3.97 10.69 -16.80
CA ASP A 167 -3.73 11.96 -17.47
C ASP A 167 -2.53 12.70 -16.84
N TRP A 168 -2.41 12.64 -15.51
CA TRP A 168 -1.23 13.16 -14.80
C TRP A 168 0.04 12.44 -15.23
N ALA A 169 0.05 11.11 -15.33
CA ALA A 169 1.25 10.39 -15.78
C ALA A 169 1.62 10.71 -17.23
N ILE A 170 0.63 10.84 -18.13
CA ILE A 170 0.84 11.26 -19.51
C ILE A 170 1.46 12.67 -19.55
N SER A 171 0.98 13.59 -18.71
CA SER A 171 1.57 14.93 -18.60
C SER A 171 3.02 14.94 -18.11
N HIS A 172 3.47 13.86 -17.45
CA HIS A 172 4.85 13.64 -17.01
C HIS A 172 5.67 12.79 -18.00
N GLY A 173 5.16 12.58 -19.22
CA GLY A 173 5.87 11.91 -20.31
C GLY A 173 5.60 10.42 -20.44
N ALA A 174 4.64 9.86 -19.71
CA ALA A 174 4.19 8.50 -19.98
C ALA A 174 3.56 8.43 -21.39
N SER A 175 4.05 7.54 -22.23
CA SER A 175 3.43 7.24 -23.52
C SER A 175 2.41 6.11 -23.33
N MET A 176 1.18 6.36 -23.73
CA MET A 176 0.11 5.36 -23.71
C MET A 176 -0.66 5.42 -25.01
N SER A 177 -0.91 4.27 -25.62
CA SER A 177 -1.72 4.17 -26.84
C SER A 177 -3.06 3.56 -26.49
N THR A 178 -4.17 4.22 -26.82
CA THR A 178 -5.50 3.64 -26.66
C THR A 178 -5.68 2.47 -27.62
N GLY A 179 -5.83 1.27 -27.07
CA GLY A 179 -6.55 0.20 -27.76
C GLY A 179 -8.04 0.56 -27.70
N GLY A 180 -8.67 0.78 -28.84
CA GLY A 180 -10.10 1.07 -28.92
C GLY A 180 -10.90 0.06 -28.09
N GLN A 181 -11.77 0.57 -27.20
CA GLN A 181 -12.44 -0.06 -26.04
C GLN A 181 -11.87 0.30 -24.65
N GLY A 182 -10.98 1.29 -24.54
CA GLY A 182 -10.58 1.85 -23.24
C GLY A 182 -9.49 1.06 -22.52
N ALA A 183 -8.92 0.04 -23.15
CA ALA A 183 -7.67 -0.56 -22.72
C ALA A 183 -6.50 0.25 -23.30
N LEU A 184 -5.73 0.92 -22.44
CA LEU A 184 -4.51 1.60 -22.87
C LEU A 184 -3.37 0.58 -22.90
N LEU A 185 -2.81 0.33 -24.08
CA LEU A 185 -1.67 -0.56 -24.25
C LEU A 185 -0.40 0.18 -23.80
N SER A 186 0.40 -0.49 -22.96
CA SER A 186 1.73 -0.01 -22.59
C SER A 186 2.59 0.08 -23.85
N CYS A 187 3.04 1.28 -24.21
CA CYS A 187 4.03 1.48 -25.26
C CYS A 187 5.36 1.82 -24.62
N PHE A 188 6.15 0.78 -24.35
CA PHE A 188 7.59 0.92 -24.22
C PHE A 188 8.15 1.36 -25.57
N ASP A 189 9.04 2.35 -25.58
CA ASP A 189 9.85 2.64 -26.77
C ASP A 189 10.94 1.56 -26.93
N GLU A 190 11.72 1.61 -28.02
CA GLU A 190 12.81 0.65 -28.27
C GLU A 190 13.91 0.65 -27.18
N ALA A 191 13.87 1.58 -26.21
CA ALA A 191 14.86 1.66 -25.13
C ALA A 191 14.41 1.00 -23.81
N GLY A 192 13.13 0.64 -23.66
CA GLY A 192 12.61 -0.09 -22.49
C GLY A 192 12.23 0.81 -21.32
#